data_AF-A0A0J7KCS3-F1
#
_entry.id   AF-A0A0J7KCS3-F1
#
_cell.length_a   1.000
_cell.length_b   1.000
_cell.length_c   1.000
_cell.angle_alpha   90.00
_cell.angle_beta   90.00
_cell.angle_gamma   90.00
#
_symmetry.space_group_name_H-M   'P 1'
#
loop_
_entity.id
_entity.type
_entity.pdbx_description
1 polymer ?
#
loop_
_entity_poly.entity_id
_entity_poly.type
_entity_poly.pdbx_seq_one_letter_code
_entity_poly.pdbx_strand_id
1 'polypeptide(L)'
;MGYLPLDNIESMLSSVTTMLTELRTYDEEVTQLERRLREIPADIESQRLLVALTEIHTRVTSLINEAKQGQIALEQAQEGREKRGQEIHTYKLFLEETETWLKNIVSKIDEQHSFNTNKILQEELRSRANQVSEYESLPEVSALAIALKKALVNAISQLSQKQQVFNVFQSLGAFANITLFGASIA
;
A
#
# COMPACT_ATOMS: atom_id res chain seq x y z
N MET A 1 -11.84 21.55 10.22
CA MET A 1 -10.81 20.51 10.37
C MET A 1 -9.90 20.55 9.15
N GLY A 2 -8.99 21.51 9.09
CA GLY A 2 -8.14 21.72 7.92
C GLY A 2 -6.88 22.45 8.34
N TYR A 3 -5.78 22.09 7.67
CA TYR A 3 -4.42 22.61 7.81
C TYR A 3 -3.61 21.99 8.95
N LEU A 4 -3.32 20.68 8.83
CA LEU A 4 -2.00 20.22 9.23
C LEU A 4 -0.99 21.00 8.35
N PRO A 5 0.08 21.55 8.93
CA PRO A 5 1.07 22.29 8.16
C PRO A 5 1.61 21.42 7.03
N LEU A 6 1.89 22.06 5.91
CA LEU A 6 2.47 21.49 4.69
C LEU A 6 3.94 21.07 4.89
N ASP A 7 4.35 20.78 6.12
CA ASP A 7 5.70 20.38 6.46
C ASP A 7 5.81 18.88 6.20
N ASN A 8 6.75 18.52 5.33
CA ASN A 8 7.08 17.12 5.08
C ASN A 8 7.67 16.49 6.36
N ILE A 9 7.49 15.17 6.55
CA ILE A 9 7.99 14.43 7.73
C ILE A 9 9.49 14.67 7.95
N GLU A 10 10.25 14.82 6.86
CA GLU A 10 11.69 15.09 6.88
C GLU A 10 12.04 16.45 7.52
N SER A 11 11.29 17.51 7.20
CA SER A 11 11.42 18.85 7.78
C SER A 11 11.05 18.83 9.26
N MET A 12 10.02 18.06 9.63
CA MET A 12 9.65 17.87 11.03
C MET A 12 10.76 17.16 11.80
N LEU A 13 11.36 16.10 11.23
CA LEU A 13 12.50 15.39 11.83
C LEU A 13 13.73 16.28 11.98
N SER A 14 14.04 17.09 10.95
CA SER A 14 15.13 18.07 11.00
C SER A 14 14.91 19.11 12.12
N SER A 15 13.68 19.60 12.24
CA SER A 15 13.30 20.57 13.27
C SER A 15 13.42 19.97 14.68
N VAL A 16 12.93 18.75 14.89
CA VAL A 16 13.04 18.04 16.18
C VAL A 16 14.49 17.75 16.54
N THR A 17 15.33 17.39 15.56
CA THR A 17 16.77 17.17 15.77
C THR A 17 17.48 18.45 16.20
N THR A 18 17.11 19.58 15.59
CA THR A 18 17.63 20.91 15.96
C THR A 18 17.22 21.27 17.38
N MET A 19 15.92 21.15 17.71
CA MET A 19 15.42 21.40 19.07
C MET A 19 16.08 20.50 20.12
N LEU A 20 16.32 19.22 19.83
CA LEU A 20 17.03 18.32 20.74
C LEU A 20 18.47 18.75 20.99
N THR A 21 19.15 19.29 19.97
CA THR A 21 20.51 19.82 20.12
C THR A 21 20.53 21.07 21.00
N GLU A 22 19.58 21.98 20.80
CA GLU A 22 19.42 23.18 21.64
C GLU A 22 19.09 22.81 23.09
N LEU A 23 18.15 21.90 23.31
CA LEU A 23 17.77 21.45 24.65
C LEU A 23 18.93 20.79 25.41
N ARG A 24 19.78 20.00 24.72
CA ARG A 24 21.00 19.45 25.31
C ARG A 24 22.00 20.53 25.70
N THR A 25 22.10 21.59 24.89
CA THR A 25 22.95 22.74 25.21
C THR A 25 22.45 23.42 26.48
N TYR A 26 21.15 23.65 26.61
CA TYR A 26 20.56 24.20 27.84
C TYR A 26 20.76 23.30 29.06
N ASP A 27 20.66 21.97 28.88
CA ASP A 27 20.90 21.00 29.96
C ASP A 27 22.35 21.07 30.49
N GLU A 28 23.32 21.19 29.58
CA GLU A 28 24.73 21.39 29.91
C GLU A 28 24.98 22.72 30.61
N GLU A 29 24.37 23.81 30.11
CA GLU A 29 24.47 25.14 30.73
C GLU A 29 23.91 25.14 32.15
N VAL A 30 22.72 24.57 32.36
CA VAL A 30 22.11 24.47 33.69
C VAL A 30 23.01 23.68 34.65
N THR A 31 23.55 22.54 34.19
CA THR A 31 24.50 21.74 34.97
C THR A 31 25.76 22.53 35.34
N GLN A 32 26.29 23.35 34.42
CA GLN A 32 27.45 24.21 34.70
C GLN A 32 27.12 25.33 35.69
N LEU A 33 25.96 25.98 35.56
CA LEU A 33 25.51 27.01 36.49
C LEU A 33 25.30 26.44 37.89
N GLU A 34 24.66 25.26 38.01
CA GLU A 34 24.48 24.59 39.30
C GLU A 34 25.83 24.29 39.97
N ARG A 35 26.83 23.83 39.20
CA ARG A 35 28.19 23.59 39.72
C ARG A 35 28.82 24.86 40.27
N ARG A 36 28.80 25.95 39.50
CA ARG A 36 29.35 27.25 39.92
C ARG A 36 28.63 27.82 41.14
N LEU A 37 27.31 27.65 41.20
CA LEU A 37 26.51 28.15 42.32
C LEU A 37 26.83 27.41 43.63
N ARG A 38 27.13 26.11 43.56
CA ARG A 38 27.56 25.32 44.72
C ARG A 38 28.95 25.68 45.25
N GLU A 39 29.77 26.37 44.46
CA GLU A 39 31.07 26.89 44.90
C GLU A 39 30.93 28.18 45.72
N ILE A 40 29.78 28.86 45.61
CA ILE A 40 29.46 30.07 46.38
C ILE A 40 28.97 29.66 47.78
N PRO A 41 29.39 30.34 48.86
CA PRO A 41 28.85 30.09 50.19
C PRO A 41 27.33 30.16 50.21
N ALA A 42 26.68 29.17 50.85
CA ALA A 42 25.23 29.08 50.89
C ALA A 42 24.62 30.25 51.67
N ASP A 43 24.06 31.21 50.93
CA ASP A 43 23.18 32.26 51.41
C ASP A 43 21.75 32.11 50.85
N ILE A 44 20.83 32.96 51.32
CA ILE A 44 19.42 32.91 50.93
C ILE A 44 19.24 33.06 49.42
N GLU A 45 20.07 33.89 48.76
CA GLU A 45 19.96 34.16 47.33
C GLU A 45 20.49 32.98 46.51
N SER A 46 21.64 32.42 46.89
CA SER A 46 22.22 31.23 46.29
C SER A 46 21.27 30.04 46.36
N GLN A 47 20.54 29.89 47.48
CA GLN A 47 19.57 28.82 47.64
C GLN A 47 18.31 29.05 46.79
N ARG A 48 17.86 30.30 46.65
CA ARG A 48 16.78 30.68 45.74
C ARG A 48 17.13 30.39 44.27
N LEU A 49 18.35 30.76 43.85
CA LEU A 49 18.85 30.49 42.51
C LEU A 49 18.98 28.98 42.24
N LEU A 50 19.38 28.19 43.23
CA LEU A 50 19.50 26.74 43.08
C LEU A 50 18.13 26.08 42.87
N VAL A 51 17.10 26.53 43.59
CA VAL A 51 15.71 26.07 43.38
C VAL A 51 15.24 26.40 41.96
N ALA A 52 15.45 27.65 41.51
CA ALA A 52 15.07 28.05 40.15
C ALA A 52 15.80 27.23 39.07
N LEU A 53 17.10 26.95 39.25
CA LEU A 53 17.86 26.10 38.33
C LEU A 53 17.34 24.66 38.32
N THR A 54 16.95 24.11 39.47
CA THR A 54 16.35 22.76 39.55
C THR A 54 15.02 22.69 38.80
N GLU A 55 14.19 23.73 38.89
CA GLU A 55 12.93 23.82 38.13
C GLU A 55 13.19 23.88 36.62
N ILE A 56 14.17 24.70 36.19
CA ILE A 56 14.58 24.79 34.78
C ILE A 56 15.12 23.45 34.30
N HIS A 57 16.03 22.80 35.05
CA HIS A 57 16.59 21.49 34.71
C HIS A 57 15.49 20.44 34.52
N THR A 58 14.51 20.40 35.43
CA THR A 58 13.35 19.51 35.34
C THR A 58 12.55 19.77 34.07
N ARG A 59 12.33 21.04 33.73
CA ARG A 59 11.60 21.41 32.51
C ARG A 59 12.36 21.05 31.25
N VAL A 60 13.66 21.33 31.19
CA VAL A 60 14.54 20.96 30.06
C VAL A 60 14.55 19.45 29.87
N THR A 61 14.69 18.67 30.95
CA THR A 61 14.64 17.21 30.91
C THR A 61 13.29 16.70 30.37
N SER A 62 12.17 17.30 30.81
CA SER A 62 10.83 16.97 30.28
C SER A 62 10.73 17.22 28.79
N LEU A 63 11.18 18.40 28.33
CA LEU A 63 11.16 18.77 26.91
C LEU A 63 12.05 17.86 26.06
N ILE A 64 13.22 17.45 26.57
CA ILE A 64 14.08 16.47 25.90
C ILE A 64 13.33 15.14 25.72
N ASN A 65 12.65 14.67 26.77
CA ASN A 65 11.90 13.42 26.68
C ASN A 65 10.73 13.53 25.68
N GLU A 66 9.95 14.61 25.73
CA GLU A 66 8.86 14.86 24.79
C GLU A 66 9.37 14.94 23.33
N ALA A 67 10.46 15.67 23.08
CA ALA A 67 11.06 15.79 21.77
C ALA A 67 11.60 14.44 21.25
N LYS A 68 12.19 13.59 22.11
CA LYS A 68 12.60 12.23 21.75
C LYS A 68 11.40 11.35 21.37
N GLN A 69 10.31 11.42 22.13
CA GLN A 69 9.09 10.67 21.80
C GLN A 69 8.49 11.15 20.46
N GLY A 70 8.49 12.47 20.23
CA GLY A 70 8.09 13.05 18.95
C GLY A 70 8.96 12.57 17.78
N GLN A 71 10.28 12.51 17.97
CA GLN A 71 11.21 11.98 16.98
C GLN A 71 10.88 10.52 16.62
N ILE A 72 10.71 9.65 17.61
CA ILE A 72 10.38 8.23 17.41
C ILE A 72 9.06 8.10 16.62
N ALA A 73 8.04 8.87 16.98
CA ALA A 73 6.75 8.84 16.29
C ALA A 73 6.88 9.29 14.82
N LEU A 74 7.72 10.28 14.54
CA LEU A 74 7.98 10.75 13.17
C LEU A 74 8.77 9.72 12.35
N GLU A 75 9.76 9.07 12.94
CA GLU A 75 10.53 7.99 12.30
C GLU A 75 9.62 6.80 11.94
N GLN A 76 8.74 6.39 12.87
CA GLN A 76 7.75 5.35 12.61
C GLN A 76 6.75 5.75 11.52
N ALA A 77 6.32 7.02 11.49
CA ALA A 77 5.44 7.53 10.45
C ALA A 77 6.13 7.54 9.08
N GLN A 78 7.43 7.86 9.03
CA GLN A 78 8.23 7.81 7.82
C GLN A 78 8.34 6.38 7.28
N GLU A 79 8.71 5.43 8.13
CA GLU A 79 8.83 4.01 7.77
C GLU A 79 7.47 3.46 7.27
N GLY A 80 6.39 3.75 8.01
CA GLY A 80 5.04 3.33 7.62
C GLY A 80 4.61 3.91 6.27
N ARG A 81 4.96 5.17 5.98
CA ARG A 81 4.69 5.81 4.69
C ARG A 81 5.49 5.17 3.56
N GLU A 82 6.78 4.89 3.78
CA GLU A 82 7.63 4.26 2.78
C GLU A 82 7.15 2.85 2.44
N LYS A 83 6.87 2.04 3.48
CA LYS A 83 6.33 0.69 3.32
C LYS A 83 5.02 0.69 2.53
N ARG A 84 4.08 1.56 2.90
CA ARG A 84 2.81 1.70 2.17
C ARG A 84 3.06 2.12 0.71
N GLY A 85 4.03 2.99 0.47
CA GLY A 85 4.45 3.39 -0.87
C GLY A 85 4.93 2.20 -1.71
N GLN A 86 5.76 1.32 -1.13
CA GLN A 86 6.24 0.10 -1.79
C GLN A 86 5.12 -0.90 -2.06
N GLU A 87 4.20 -1.08 -1.12
CA GLU A 87 3.02 -1.94 -1.28
C GLU A 87 2.13 -1.45 -2.43
N ILE A 88 1.80 -0.14 -2.45
CA ILE A 88 1.02 0.48 -3.52
C ILE A 88 1.73 0.32 -4.88
N HIS A 89 3.05 0.51 -4.92
CA HIS A 89 3.82 0.33 -6.15
C HIS A 89 3.71 -1.10 -6.69
N THR A 90 3.82 -2.09 -5.79
CA THR A 90 3.67 -3.51 -6.12
C THR A 90 2.28 -3.83 -6.67
N TYR A 91 1.23 -3.29 -6.03
CA TYR A 91 -0.15 -3.48 -6.50
C TYR A 91 -0.39 -2.86 -7.87
N LYS A 92 0.14 -1.66 -8.13
CA LYS A 92 0.05 -1.01 -9.44
C LYS A 92 0.73 -1.84 -10.52
N LEU A 93 1.94 -2.33 -10.26
CA LEU A 93 2.67 -3.18 -11.20
C LEU A 93 1.86 -4.43 -11.57
N PHE A 94 1.31 -5.13 -10.56
CA PHE A 94 0.46 -6.30 -10.80
C PHE A 94 -0.77 -5.99 -11.66
N LEU A 95 -1.43 -4.84 -11.41
CA LEU A 95 -2.60 -4.42 -12.18
C LEU A 95 -2.23 -4.06 -13.63
N GLU A 96 -1.11 -3.38 -13.85
CA GLU A 96 -0.59 -3.04 -15.19
C GLU A 96 -0.19 -4.29 -15.99
N GLU A 97 0.48 -5.24 -15.34
CA GLU A 97 0.81 -6.55 -15.93
C GLU A 97 -0.46 -7.31 -16.31
N THR A 98 -1.46 -7.32 -15.43
CA THR A 98 -2.74 -8.00 -15.68
C THR A 98 -3.53 -7.32 -16.79
N GLU A 99 -3.51 -5.98 -16.88
CA GLU A 99 -4.13 -5.24 -17.97
C GLU A 99 -3.45 -5.56 -19.31
N THR A 100 -2.11 -5.56 -19.35
CA THR A 100 -1.33 -5.86 -20.55
C THR A 100 -1.56 -7.29 -21.01
N TRP A 101 -1.54 -8.24 -20.07
CA TRP A 101 -1.86 -9.63 -20.34
C TRP A 101 -3.29 -9.79 -20.88
N LEU A 102 -4.28 -9.14 -20.26
CA LEU A 102 -5.66 -9.18 -20.71
C LEU A 102 -5.83 -8.61 -22.12
N LYS A 103 -5.18 -7.50 -22.46
CA LYS A 103 -5.19 -6.93 -23.81
C LYS A 103 -4.67 -7.93 -24.85
N ASN A 104 -3.58 -8.64 -24.54
CA ASN A 104 -3.04 -9.69 -25.41
C ASN A 104 -4.04 -10.85 -25.58
N ILE A 105 -4.66 -11.31 -24.48
CA ILE A 105 -5.70 -12.36 -24.54
C ILE A 105 -6.89 -11.93 -25.40
N VAL A 106 -7.43 -10.73 -25.17
CA VAL A 106 -8.57 -10.20 -25.93
C VAL A 106 -8.21 -10.07 -27.42
N SER A 107 -6.98 -9.67 -27.77
CA SER A 107 -6.54 -9.60 -29.16
C SER A 107 -6.48 -10.96 -29.87
N LYS A 108 -6.30 -12.04 -29.11
CA LYS A 108 -6.18 -13.42 -29.60
C LYS A 108 -7.41 -14.27 -29.32
N ILE A 109 -8.47 -13.67 -28.78
CA ILE A 109 -9.67 -14.40 -28.36
C ILE A 109 -10.43 -14.98 -29.56
N ASP A 110 -10.22 -14.41 -30.75
CA ASP A 110 -10.77 -14.84 -32.05
C ASP A 110 -9.96 -15.95 -32.73
N GLU A 111 -8.76 -16.25 -32.24
CA GLU A 111 -7.97 -17.36 -32.75
C GLU A 111 -8.58 -18.71 -32.32
N GLN A 112 -8.42 -19.71 -33.18
CA GLN A 112 -9.00 -21.03 -32.95
C GLN A 112 -8.15 -21.83 -31.96
N HIS A 113 -8.51 -21.75 -30.67
CA HIS A 113 -7.87 -22.49 -29.59
C HIS A 113 -8.54 -23.85 -29.33
N SER A 114 -7.76 -24.83 -28.86
CA SER A 114 -8.31 -26.11 -28.42
C SER A 114 -9.25 -25.91 -27.21
N PHE A 115 -10.21 -26.84 -27.02
CA PHE A 115 -11.11 -26.80 -25.86
C PHE A 115 -10.34 -26.76 -24.52
N ASN A 116 -9.28 -27.58 -24.39
CA ASN A 116 -8.43 -27.62 -23.20
C ASN A 116 -7.69 -26.28 -22.97
N THR A 117 -7.17 -25.66 -24.03
CA THR A 117 -6.51 -24.35 -23.96
C THR A 117 -7.47 -23.27 -23.47
N ASN A 118 -8.69 -23.24 -23.99
CA ASN A 118 -9.72 -22.28 -23.57
C ASN A 118 -10.15 -22.48 -22.11
N LYS A 119 -10.22 -23.73 -21.64
CA LYS A 119 -10.55 -24.04 -20.24
C LYS A 119 -9.45 -23.53 -19.29
N ILE A 120 -8.19 -23.80 -19.59
CA ILE A 120 -7.04 -23.30 -18.80
C ILE A 120 -7.06 -21.77 -18.76
N LEU A 121 -7.32 -21.12 -19.90
CA LEU A 121 -7.39 -19.66 -19.98
C LEU A 121 -8.53 -19.08 -19.13
N GLN A 122 -9.70 -19.74 -19.08
CA GLN A 122 -10.80 -19.31 -18.22
C GLN A 122 -10.47 -19.42 -16.74
N GLU A 123 -9.76 -20.48 -16.33
CA GLU A 123 -9.32 -20.66 -14.94
C GLU A 123 -8.33 -19.54 -14.55
N GLU A 124 -7.37 -19.22 -15.42
CA GLU A 124 -6.41 -18.13 -15.20
C GLU A 124 -7.09 -16.75 -15.13
N LEU A 125 -8.03 -16.46 -16.05
CA LEU A 125 -8.82 -15.22 -16.01
C LEU A 125 -9.60 -15.07 -14.71
N ARG A 126 -10.18 -16.18 -14.20
CA ARG A 126 -10.94 -16.20 -12.95
C ARG A 126 -10.03 -16.01 -11.75
N SER A 127 -8.87 -16.66 -11.75
CA SER A 127 -7.84 -16.49 -10.71
C SER A 127 -7.43 -15.02 -10.59
N ARG A 128 -7.06 -14.39 -11.71
CA ARG A 128 -6.68 -12.97 -11.74
C ARG A 128 -7.85 -12.05 -11.36
N ALA A 129 -9.08 -12.35 -11.77
CA ALA A 129 -10.24 -11.56 -11.36
C ALA A 129 -10.46 -11.59 -9.83
N ASN A 130 -10.21 -12.74 -9.20
CA ASN A 130 -10.28 -12.87 -7.75
C ASN A 130 -9.16 -12.06 -7.07
N GLN A 131 -7.91 -12.17 -7.56
CA GLN A 131 -6.79 -11.39 -7.03
C GLN A 131 -7.00 -9.88 -7.19
N VAL A 132 -7.46 -9.43 -8.35
CA VAL A 132 -7.80 -8.01 -8.59
C VAL A 132 -8.90 -7.52 -7.64
N SER A 133 -9.80 -8.41 -7.20
CA SER A 133 -10.88 -8.05 -6.26
C SER A 133 -10.34 -7.62 -4.89
N GLU A 134 -9.20 -8.16 -4.46
CA GLU A 134 -8.57 -7.80 -3.19
C GLU A 134 -8.16 -6.32 -3.17
N TYR A 135 -7.81 -5.77 -4.33
CA TYR A 135 -7.37 -4.39 -4.50
C TYR A 135 -8.50 -3.36 -4.68
N GLU A 136 -9.75 -3.80 -4.85
CA GLU A 136 -10.89 -2.87 -4.99
C GLU A 136 -11.14 -2.05 -3.71
N SER A 137 -10.73 -2.59 -2.56
CA SER A 137 -10.86 -1.92 -1.25
C SER A 137 -9.82 -0.82 -1.03
N LEU A 138 -8.76 -0.77 -1.84
CA LEU A 138 -7.63 0.14 -1.66
C LEU A 138 -7.88 1.45 -2.44
N PRO A 139 -8.01 2.61 -1.79
CA PRO A 139 -8.38 3.85 -2.46
C PRO A 139 -7.39 4.28 -3.55
N GLU A 140 -6.12 3.90 -3.43
CA GLU A 140 -5.06 4.30 -4.35
C GLU A 140 -5.11 3.57 -5.71
N VAL A 141 -5.77 2.42 -5.76
CA VAL A 141 -5.86 1.56 -6.97
C VAL A 141 -7.28 1.07 -7.29
N SER A 142 -8.27 1.38 -6.45
CA SER A 142 -9.65 0.86 -6.54
C SER A 142 -10.30 1.11 -7.89
N ALA A 143 -10.18 2.31 -8.44
CA ALA A 143 -10.75 2.64 -9.74
C ALA A 143 -10.19 1.75 -10.87
N LEU A 144 -8.87 1.52 -10.86
CA LEU A 144 -8.20 0.64 -11.82
C LEU A 144 -8.60 -0.82 -11.59
N ALA A 145 -8.60 -1.28 -10.34
CA ALA A 145 -8.98 -2.64 -9.97
C ALA A 145 -10.42 -2.99 -10.38
N ILE A 146 -11.38 -2.10 -10.10
CA ILE A 146 -12.79 -2.26 -10.48
C ILE A 146 -12.93 -2.36 -12.01
N ALA A 147 -12.28 -1.45 -12.74
CA ALA A 147 -12.31 -1.46 -14.21
C ALA A 147 -11.71 -2.74 -14.78
N LEU A 148 -10.55 -3.17 -14.26
CA LEU A 148 -9.83 -4.35 -14.73
C LEU A 148 -10.59 -5.64 -14.42
N LYS A 149 -11.18 -5.78 -13.23
CA LYS A 149 -12.05 -6.93 -12.92
C LYS A 149 -13.24 -7.02 -13.85
N LYS A 150 -13.89 -5.89 -14.14
CA LYS A 150 -15.00 -5.85 -15.10
C LYS A 150 -14.56 -6.34 -16.48
N ALA A 151 -13.37 -5.93 -16.93
CA ALA A 151 -12.80 -6.38 -18.19
C ALA A 151 -12.47 -7.88 -18.19
N LEU A 152 -11.89 -8.39 -17.09
CA LEU A 152 -11.60 -9.83 -16.90
C LEU A 152 -12.88 -10.67 -16.96
N VAL A 153 -13.93 -10.25 -16.24
CA VAL A 153 -15.23 -10.95 -16.25
C VAL A 153 -15.85 -10.95 -17.66
N ASN A 154 -15.75 -9.84 -18.39
CA ASN A 154 -16.23 -9.78 -19.77
C ASN A 154 -15.47 -10.77 -20.68
N ALA A 155 -14.15 -10.85 -20.57
CA ALA A 155 -13.35 -11.83 -21.34
C ALA A 155 -13.73 -13.29 -21.02
N ILE A 156 -14.01 -13.60 -19.76
CA ILE A 156 -14.52 -14.93 -19.35
C ILE A 156 -15.86 -15.22 -20.03
N SER A 157 -16.78 -14.26 -20.03
CA SER A 157 -18.09 -14.40 -20.68
C SER A 157 -17.97 -14.63 -22.19
N GLN A 158 -17.08 -13.89 -22.87
CA GLN A 158 -16.83 -14.04 -24.31
C GLN A 158 -16.27 -15.43 -24.64
N LEU A 159 -15.28 -15.92 -23.88
CA LEU A 159 -14.74 -17.27 -24.05
C LEU A 159 -15.81 -18.35 -23.82
N SER A 160 -16.65 -18.17 -22.81
CA SER A 160 -17.73 -19.11 -22.48
C SER A 160 -18.76 -19.20 -23.60
N GLN A 161 -19.13 -18.07 -24.20
CA GLN A 161 -20.08 -18.01 -25.31
C GLN A 161 -19.53 -18.75 -26.55
N LYS A 162 -18.25 -18.59 -26.86
CA LYS A 162 -17.61 -19.30 -27.98
C LYS A 162 -17.60 -20.82 -27.81
N GLN A 163 -17.27 -21.28 -26.60
CA GLN A 163 -17.27 -22.72 -26.31
C GLN A 163 -18.68 -23.33 -26.42
N GLN A 164 -19.74 -22.61 -26.03
CA GLN A 164 -21.12 -23.07 -26.20
C GLN A 164 -21.52 -23.17 -27.68
N VAL A 165 -21.21 -22.15 -28.49
CA VAL A 165 -21.48 -22.18 -29.94
C VAL A 165 -20.76 -23.35 -30.60
N PHE A 166 -19.49 -23.56 -30.29
CA PHE A 166 -18.70 -24.68 -30.83
C PHE A 166 -19.30 -26.06 -30.47
N ASN A 167 -19.75 -26.25 -29.22
CA ASN A 167 -20.40 -27.49 -28.79
C ASN A 167 -21.74 -27.73 -29.49
N VAL A 168 -22.55 -26.69 -29.73
CA VAL A 168 -23.83 -26.80 -30.43
C VAL A 168 -23.62 -27.17 -31.91
N PHE A 169 -22.62 -26.58 -32.57
CA PHE A 169 -22.29 -26.93 -33.96
C PHE A 169 -21.74 -28.37 -34.10
N GLN A 170 -20.91 -28.84 -33.17
CA GLN A 170 -20.45 -30.25 -33.17
C GLN A 170 -21.59 -31.23 -32.89
N SER A 171 -22.48 -30.91 -31.95
CA SER A 171 -23.68 -31.69 -31.65
C SER A 171 -24.57 -31.83 -32.89
N LEU A 172 -24.90 -30.73 -33.56
CA LEU A 172 -25.74 -30.74 -34.77
C LEU A 172 -25.06 -31.44 -35.97
N GLY A 173 -23.75 -31.31 -36.12
CA GLY A 173 -22.98 -32.04 -37.13
C GLY A 173 -22.95 -33.56 -36.90
N ALA A 174 -22.94 -34.00 -35.64
CA ALA A 174 -23.05 -35.42 -35.28
C ALA A 174 -24.46 -35.97 -35.55
N PHE A 175 -25.52 -35.17 -35.38
CA PHE A 175 -26.89 -35.58 -35.72
C PHE A 175 -27.16 -35.66 -37.22
N ALA A 176 -26.46 -34.88 -38.06
CA ALA A 176 -26.60 -34.94 -39.51
C ALA A 176 -26.06 -36.24 -40.14
N ASN A 177 -25.17 -36.96 -39.44
CA ASN A 177 -24.56 -38.21 -39.94
C ASN A 177 -25.30 -39.49 -39.52
N ILE A 178 -26.33 -39.40 -38.67
CA ILE A 178 -27.05 -40.58 -38.16
C ILE A 178 -28.26 -40.96 -39.04
N THR A 179 -28.70 -40.10 -39.96
CA THR A 179 -29.88 -40.37 -40.81
C THR A 179 -29.58 -41.04 -42.16
N LEU A 180 -28.32 -41.37 -42.49
CA LEU A 180 -27.97 -41.97 -43.80
C LEU A 180 -27.65 -43.48 -43.79
N PHE A 181 -27.88 -44.21 -42.69
CA PHE A 181 -27.61 -45.66 -42.60
C PHE A 181 -28.85 -46.53 -42.31
N GLY A 182 -30.03 -46.07 -42.73
CA GLY A 182 -31.31 -46.76 -42.45
C GLY A 182 -32.22 -46.94 -43.66
N ALA A 183 -31.71 -47.33 -44.83
CA ALA A 183 -32.57 -47.81 -45.92
C ALA A 183 -31.80 -48.73 -46.89
N SER A 184 -31.70 -50.02 -46.55
CA SER A 184 -31.69 -51.10 -47.55
C SER A 184 -31.98 -52.45 -46.89
N ILE A 185 -33.26 -52.74 -46.65
CA ILE A 185 -33.77 -54.12 -46.58
C ILE A 185 -35.06 -54.16 -47.40
N ALA A 186 -34.96 -54.65 -48.63
CA ALA A 186 -35.95 -55.47 -49.32
C ALA A 186 -35.24 -56.09 -50.53
#